data_AF-A0A935VFF9-F1
#
_entry.id   AF-A0A935VFF9-F1
#
_cell.length_a   1.000
_cell.length_b   1.000
_cell.length_c   1.000
_cell.angle_alpha   90.00
_cell.angle_beta   90.00
_cell.angle_gamma   90.00
#
_symmetry.space_group_name_H-M   'P 1'
#
loop_
_entity.id
_entity.type
_entity.pdbx_description
1 polymer ?
#
loop_
_entity_poly.entity_id
_entity_poly.type
_entity_poly.pdbx_seq_one_letter_code
_entity_poly.pdbx_strand_id
1 'polypeptide(L)'
;MSMVKLVYIYDNKEDKFYFEKRLSDLIGTGTNTRRLFQENTQTIWYVNENECGAILVDDSPVSKNAKKQSTPFLNGKLIGGFENIYSPDEKHVFVCTDKGLILINIDKLRLKQPLSIRFNEIKYGSEGGMIYGGHIDLPLKEVSFKYDQNNISFSFGTNQLDLTSPVLYSYKVVGLDNKWSDWSPVNKKELSNLPPGSYAFKVKASSGYNNESAELGYNFKIKNPWYSSNLALLCYFLILVLGVFFLIRVMDKKHESEKNQLKNDKEQSEAKVEELLNLKFQTEIDFKNKELALSTMHIVQKNETLAKLREELDNAVKQTKDMEARSNIKKVIGILSDDQRLEDDWESFAVHFDQVHTDFLRRLKERYPQLSPKDLKLCAYLRMNLTTKDIAPLLNISVRGVEISRYRLRKKMDIEGEMNLNDFMMQF
;
A
#
# COMPACT_ATOMS: atom_id res chain seq x y z
N MET A 1 72.59 16.47 17.24
CA MET A 1 73.48 17.29 18.07
C MET A 1 72.79 18.64 18.25
N SER A 2 72.34 18.94 19.47
CA SER A 2 71.46 20.07 19.78
C SER A 2 72.22 21.39 19.66
N MET A 3 72.04 22.14 18.57
CA MET A 3 72.56 23.51 18.46
C MET A 3 71.52 24.50 19.00
N VAL A 4 71.47 24.65 20.31
CA VAL A 4 70.82 25.82 20.93
C VAL A 4 71.87 26.93 20.98
N LYS A 5 71.94 27.76 19.94
CA LYS A 5 72.72 28.99 19.98
C LYS A 5 71.81 30.10 20.51
N LEU A 6 72.04 30.45 21.76
CA LEU A 6 71.36 31.51 22.49
C LEU A 6 71.99 32.87 22.15
N VAL A 7 71.19 33.94 22.15
CA VAL A 7 71.68 35.31 21.93
C VAL A 7 72.14 35.90 23.27
N TYR A 8 73.34 36.47 23.28
CA TYR A 8 73.91 37.16 24.44
C TYR A 8 74.23 38.61 24.08
N ILE A 9 74.04 39.50 25.04
CA ILE A 9 74.44 40.91 24.95
C ILE A 9 75.64 41.09 25.87
N TYR A 10 76.69 41.74 25.38
CA TYR A 10 77.86 42.10 26.17
C TYR A 10 77.66 43.48 26.79
N ASP A 11 77.80 43.59 28.11
CA ASP A 11 77.81 44.87 28.83
C ASP A 11 79.24 45.31 29.11
N ASN A 12 79.68 46.37 28.42
CA ASN A 12 81.01 46.96 28.59
C ASN A 12 81.28 47.50 30.01
N LYS A 13 80.24 47.86 30.78
CA LYS A 13 80.42 48.43 32.12
C LYS A 13 80.71 47.37 33.16
N GLU A 14 80.08 46.21 33.02
CA GLU A 14 80.19 45.10 33.97
C GLU A 14 81.10 43.97 33.47
N ASP A 15 81.62 44.09 32.24
CA ASP A 15 82.48 43.13 31.55
C ASP A 15 81.89 41.71 31.56
N LYS A 16 80.58 41.62 31.30
CA LYS A 16 79.81 40.37 31.38
C LYS A 16 78.84 40.22 30.23
N PHE A 17 78.59 38.95 29.87
CA PHE A 17 77.56 38.57 28.92
C PHE A 17 76.25 38.26 29.64
N TYR A 18 75.17 38.88 29.17
CA TYR A 18 73.81 38.65 29.62
C TYR A 18 73.03 37.86 28.58
N PHE A 19 72.35 36.81 29.01
CA PHE A 19 71.48 36.05 28.14
C PHE A 19 70.22 36.86 27.81
N GLU A 20 70.01 37.16 26.53
CA GLU A 20 68.83 37.90 26.06
C GLU A 20 67.75 36.91 25.61
N LYS A 21 66.88 36.57 26.56
CA LYS A 21 65.81 35.60 26.34
C LYS A 21 64.86 36.03 25.21
N ARG A 22 64.51 37.32 25.13
CA ARG A 22 63.49 37.80 24.17
C ARG A 22 63.98 37.70 22.72
N LEU A 23 65.22 38.11 22.45
CA LEU A 23 65.80 37.98 21.11
C LEU A 23 65.96 36.50 20.72
N SER A 24 66.36 35.66 21.68
CA SER A 24 66.50 34.22 21.45
C SER A 24 65.15 33.55 21.12
N ASP A 25 64.07 33.92 21.81
CA ASP A 25 62.71 33.44 21.55
C ASP A 25 62.19 33.93 20.18
N LEU A 26 62.51 35.17 19.78
CA LEU A 26 62.10 35.73 18.48
C LEU A 26 62.84 35.11 17.29
N ILE A 27 64.15 34.90 17.40
CA ILE A 27 64.95 34.32 16.32
C ILE A 27 64.61 32.83 16.12
N GLY A 28 64.24 32.15 17.22
CA GLY A 28 63.80 30.76 17.23
C GLY A 28 64.84 29.86 17.86
N THR A 29 64.50 29.31 19.02
CA THR A 29 65.35 28.38 19.77
C THR A 29 65.58 27.10 18.97
N GLY A 30 66.83 26.85 18.54
CA GLY A 30 67.20 25.67 17.74
C GLY A 30 67.52 25.94 16.27
N THR A 31 67.50 27.21 15.84
CA THR A 31 68.04 27.62 14.53
C THR A 31 69.51 28.03 14.68
N ASN A 32 70.37 27.58 13.75
CA ASN A 32 71.77 28.01 13.74
C ASN A 32 71.85 29.41 13.14
N THR A 33 71.85 30.42 14.02
CA THR A 33 72.10 31.81 13.65
C THR A 33 73.54 31.96 13.20
N ARG A 34 73.72 32.33 11.94
CA ARG A 34 75.01 32.49 11.28
C ARG A 34 75.53 33.91 11.44
N ARG A 35 74.63 34.91 11.42
CA ARG A 35 75.01 36.32 11.56
C ARG A 35 73.90 37.11 12.26
N LEU A 36 74.31 37.98 13.17
CA LEU A 36 73.50 39.06 13.73
C LEU A 36 74.18 40.38 13.38
N PHE A 37 73.41 41.33 12.88
CA PHE A 37 73.91 42.64 12.49
C PHE A 37 72.95 43.71 13.01
N GLN A 38 73.40 44.50 13.98
CA GLN A 38 72.65 45.64 14.44
C GLN A 38 72.92 46.82 13.50
N GLU A 39 71.86 47.31 12.86
CA GLU A 39 71.93 48.44 11.94
C GLU A 39 71.83 49.77 12.70
N ASN A 40 70.87 49.86 13.63
CA ASN A 40 70.67 51.02 14.50
C ASN A 40 70.01 50.58 15.82
N THR A 41 69.57 51.51 16.66
CA THR A 41 68.89 51.19 17.93
C THR A 41 67.54 50.48 17.72
N GLN A 42 66.98 50.56 16.51
CA GLN A 42 65.63 50.09 16.19
C GLN A 42 65.58 48.86 15.26
N THR A 43 66.70 48.43 14.67
CA THR A 43 66.70 47.34 13.68
C THR A 43 67.91 46.43 13.89
N ILE A 44 67.65 45.14 14.11
CA ILE A 44 68.66 44.07 14.18
C ILE A 44 68.36 43.05 13.09
N TRP A 45 69.24 42.91 12.11
CA TRP A 45 69.17 41.87 11.10
C TRP A 45 69.69 40.54 11.66
N TYR A 46 68.98 39.45 11.35
CA TYR A 46 69.41 38.10 11.68
C TYR A 46 69.42 37.23 10.42
N VAL A 47 70.39 36.33 10.38
CA VAL A 47 70.51 35.33 9.33
C VAL A 47 70.68 33.96 9.97
N ASN A 48 69.71 33.09 9.73
CA ASN A 48 69.69 31.69 10.12
C ASN A 48 69.86 30.79 8.88
N GLU A 49 70.08 29.50 9.08
CA GLU A 49 70.23 28.52 7.97
C GLU A 49 69.06 28.55 6.97
N ASN A 50 67.84 28.78 7.45
CA ASN A 50 66.62 28.68 6.66
C ASN A 50 65.87 30.00 6.49
N GLU A 51 66.29 31.06 7.19
CA GLU A 51 65.53 32.31 7.28
C GLU A 51 66.45 33.51 7.42
N CYS A 52 66.17 34.57 6.67
CA CYS A 52 66.73 35.91 6.90
C CYS A 52 65.58 36.85 7.28
N GLY A 53 65.84 37.78 8.19
CA GLY A 53 64.87 38.81 8.54
C GLY A 53 65.45 39.93 9.39
N ALA A 54 64.58 40.86 9.77
CA ALA A 54 64.90 41.98 10.63
C ALA A 54 64.05 41.92 11.90
N ILE A 55 64.65 42.22 13.04
CA ILE A 55 63.97 42.43 14.31
C ILE A 55 63.87 43.93 14.49
N LEU A 56 62.64 44.43 14.47
CA LEU A 56 62.35 45.84 14.68
C LEU A 56 62.11 46.05 16.17
N VAL A 57 63.01 46.79 16.82
CA VAL A 57 62.95 47.17 18.23
C VAL A 57 62.26 48.53 18.33
N ASP A 58 61.07 48.55 18.93
CA ASP A 58 60.39 49.80 19.26
C ASP A 58 61.01 50.39 20.54
N ASP A 59 61.61 51.57 20.42
CA ASP A 59 62.28 52.28 21.51
C ASP A 59 61.31 53.24 22.26
N SER A 60 59.99 53.09 22.03
CA SER A 60 58.97 53.93 22.66
C SER A 60 58.95 53.74 24.19
N PRO A 61 58.91 54.82 25.00
CA PRO A 61 58.94 54.75 26.48
C PRO A 61 57.84 53.89 27.11
N VAL A 62 56.77 53.62 26.36
CA VAL A 62 55.57 52.92 26.81
C VAL A 62 55.56 51.45 26.37
N SER A 63 56.47 51.02 25.49
CA SER A 63 56.46 49.68 24.89
C SER A 63 57.84 49.27 24.38
N LYS A 64 58.63 48.54 25.18
CA LYS A 64 59.80 47.78 24.70
C LYS A 64 59.35 46.52 23.96
N ASN A 65 58.74 46.68 22.78
CA ASN A 65 58.25 45.58 21.97
C ASN A 65 59.17 45.38 20.75
N ALA A 66 59.90 44.26 20.72
CA ALA A 66 60.62 43.81 19.54
C ALA A 66 59.70 42.92 18.69
N LYS A 67 59.60 43.21 17.40
CA LYS A 67 58.80 42.43 16.43
C LYS A 67 59.72 41.82 15.39
N LYS A 68 59.59 40.50 15.20
CA LYS A 68 60.24 39.78 14.10
C LYS A 68 59.52 40.11 12.80
N GLN A 69 60.27 40.67 11.84
CA GLN A 69 59.87 40.86 10.46
C GLN A 69 60.66 39.87 9.61
N SER A 70 60.03 38.77 9.21
CA SER A 70 60.65 37.81 8.30
C SER A 70 60.88 38.45 6.93
N THR A 71 61.89 38.04 6.17
CA THR A 71 62.07 38.43 4.76
C THR A 71 62.12 37.20 3.86
N PRO A 72 60.96 36.56 3.56
CA PRO A 72 60.92 35.29 2.84
C PRO A 72 61.60 35.34 1.47
N PHE A 73 61.63 36.53 0.85
CA PHE A 73 62.24 36.77 -0.45
C PHE A 73 63.77 36.63 -0.48
N LEU A 74 64.42 36.61 0.68
CA LEU A 74 65.86 36.36 0.85
C LEU A 74 66.18 34.90 1.17
N ASN A 75 65.16 34.09 1.52
CA ASN A 75 65.38 32.70 1.90
C ASN A 75 65.99 31.92 0.73
N GLY A 76 67.11 31.23 1.00
CA GLY A 76 67.84 30.45 0.00
C GLY A 76 68.68 31.26 -1.00
N LYS A 77 68.72 32.60 -0.90
CA LYS A 77 69.55 33.45 -1.78
C LYS A 77 70.90 33.85 -1.16
N LEU A 78 71.06 33.64 0.15
CA LEU A 78 72.27 33.97 0.89
C LEU A 78 73.32 32.87 0.75
N ILE A 79 74.59 33.26 0.66
CA ILE A 79 75.72 32.32 0.59
C ILE A 79 76.08 31.87 2.00
N GLY A 80 75.90 30.57 2.28
CA GLY A 80 76.18 30.01 3.61
C GLY A 80 77.60 30.28 4.08
N GLY A 81 77.74 30.92 5.25
CA GLY A 81 79.04 31.25 5.87
C GLY A 81 79.69 32.54 5.35
N PHE A 82 79.12 33.17 4.32
CA PHE A 82 79.58 34.43 3.74
C PHE A 82 78.44 35.46 3.65
N GLU A 83 77.42 35.33 4.51
CA GLU A 83 76.26 36.22 4.50
C GLU A 83 76.72 37.62 4.84
N ASN A 84 76.57 38.56 3.91
CA ASN A 84 76.99 39.94 4.10
C ASN A 84 75.82 40.90 3.90
N ILE A 85 75.57 41.68 4.95
CA ILE A 85 74.54 42.70 5.01
C ILE A 85 75.25 44.01 5.33
N TYR A 86 75.05 45.02 4.48
CA TYR A 86 75.67 46.32 4.59
C TYR A 86 74.61 47.42 4.49
N SER A 87 74.54 48.29 5.48
CA SER A 87 73.61 49.42 5.50
C SER A 87 74.38 50.73 5.23
N PRO A 88 74.30 51.33 4.03
CA PRO A 88 74.88 52.64 3.76
C PRO A 88 74.17 53.80 4.46
N ASP A 89 72.87 53.66 4.74
CA ASP A 89 72.01 54.68 5.35
C ASP A 89 70.82 54.05 6.07
N GLU A 90 70.09 54.82 6.88
CA GLU A 90 68.97 54.30 7.70
C GLU A 90 67.78 53.70 6.91
N LYS A 91 67.73 53.91 5.59
CA LYS A 91 66.61 53.48 4.73
C LYS A 91 66.97 52.32 3.82
N HIS A 92 68.25 52.11 3.52
CA HIS A 92 68.70 51.18 2.51
C HIS A 92 69.66 50.15 3.08
N VAL A 93 69.41 48.88 2.74
CA VAL A 93 70.28 47.76 3.10
C VAL A 93 70.65 46.98 1.85
N PHE A 94 71.95 46.78 1.64
CA PHE A 94 72.48 45.85 0.67
C PHE A 94 72.63 44.46 1.30
N VAL A 95 72.07 43.47 0.61
CA VAL A 95 72.22 42.05 0.95
C VAL A 95 72.96 41.36 -0.19
N CYS A 96 74.12 40.78 0.12
CA CYS A 96 74.92 40.02 -0.83
C CYS A 96 74.33 38.62 -1.02
N THR A 97 74.10 38.24 -2.28
CA THR A 97 73.58 36.94 -2.69
C THR A 97 74.58 36.26 -3.64
N ASP A 98 74.36 34.98 -3.93
CA ASP A 98 75.13 34.21 -4.92
C ASP A 98 75.06 34.79 -6.35
N LYS A 99 74.03 35.59 -6.63
CA LYS A 99 73.75 36.19 -7.95
C LYS A 99 74.01 37.70 -8.03
N GLY A 100 74.50 38.33 -6.97
CA GLY A 100 74.79 39.76 -6.93
C GLY A 100 74.30 40.45 -5.64
N LEU A 101 73.87 41.70 -5.76
CA LEU A 101 73.45 42.54 -4.63
C LEU A 101 71.95 42.82 -4.70
N ILE A 102 71.26 42.64 -3.58
CA ILE A 102 69.86 43.06 -3.40
C ILE A 102 69.85 44.34 -2.58
N LEU A 103 69.28 45.40 -3.12
CA LEU A 103 69.01 46.64 -2.40
C LEU A 103 67.58 46.59 -1.82
N ILE A 104 67.48 46.71 -0.50
CA ILE A 104 66.22 46.67 0.25
C ILE A 104 65.95 48.04 0.85
N ASN A 105 64.71 48.51 0.71
CA ASN A 105 64.25 49.71 1.40
C ASN A 105 63.52 49.30 2.69
N ILE A 106 64.02 49.73 3.85
CA ILE A 106 63.52 49.34 5.18
C ILE A 106 62.14 49.93 5.46
N ASP A 107 61.87 51.15 5.00
CA ASP A 107 60.56 51.78 5.21
C ASP A 107 59.45 50.97 4.54
N LYS A 108 59.73 50.34 3.39
CA LYS A 108 58.79 49.42 2.73
C LYS A 108 58.56 48.12 3.51
N LEU A 109 59.55 47.65 4.29
CA LEU A 109 59.38 46.50 5.18
C LEU A 109 58.53 46.83 6.43
N ARG A 110 58.54 48.10 6.86
CA ARG A 110 57.75 48.59 8.01
C ARG A 110 56.27 48.80 7.67
N LEU A 111 55.94 49.03 6.40
CA LEU A 111 54.57 49.24 5.94
C LEU A 111 53.79 47.93 5.87
N LYS A 112 52.98 47.64 6.90
CA LYS A 112 51.94 46.61 6.82
C LYS A 112 50.84 47.08 5.86
N GLN A 113 50.86 46.57 4.62
CA GLN A 113 49.69 46.72 3.77
C GLN A 113 48.53 45.90 4.34
N PRO A 114 47.30 46.45 4.42
CA PRO A 114 46.16 45.69 4.89
C PRO A 114 45.88 44.54 3.91
N LEU A 115 46.03 43.31 4.40
CA LEU A 115 45.72 42.12 3.62
C LEU A 115 44.20 41.97 3.58
N SER A 116 43.60 42.22 2.41
CA SER A 116 42.19 41.99 2.17
C SER A 116 42.01 40.73 1.35
N ILE A 117 41.18 39.82 1.83
CA ILE A 117 40.74 38.65 1.09
C ILE A 117 39.40 38.95 0.41
N ARG A 118 39.19 38.42 -0.79
CA ARG A 118 37.95 38.52 -1.55
C ARG A 118 37.61 37.17 -2.16
N PHE A 119 36.31 36.91 -2.34
CA PHE A 119 35.89 35.85 -3.24
C PHE A 119 36.15 36.30 -4.68
N ASN A 120 36.68 35.39 -5.49
CA ASN A 120 36.81 35.57 -6.93
C ASN A 120 35.61 34.95 -7.62
N GLU A 121 35.23 33.74 -7.20
CA GLU A 121 34.17 32.97 -7.83
C GLU A 121 33.47 32.06 -6.82
N ILE A 122 32.15 31.96 -6.91
CA ILE A 122 31.34 30.97 -6.19
C ILE A 122 30.45 30.25 -7.21
N LYS A 123 30.62 28.93 -7.34
CA LYS A 123 29.85 28.07 -8.24
C LYS A 123 29.11 26.98 -7.46
N TYR A 124 27.99 26.53 -8.00
CA TYR A 124 27.23 25.39 -7.49
C TYR A 124 26.90 24.37 -8.58
N GLY A 125 26.67 23.13 -8.17
CA GLY A 125 26.29 22.00 -9.03
C GLY A 125 27.45 21.44 -9.84
N SER A 126 27.24 20.24 -10.40
CA SER A 126 28.19 19.58 -11.32
C SER A 126 28.26 20.25 -12.69
N GLU A 127 27.20 20.94 -13.11
CA GLU A 127 27.11 21.64 -14.40
C GLU A 127 27.56 23.12 -14.33
N GLY A 128 28.01 23.60 -13.17
CA GLY A 128 28.75 24.86 -13.07
C GLY A 128 27.91 26.14 -13.04
N GLY A 129 26.77 26.14 -12.36
CA GLY A 129 26.01 27.37 -12.12
C GLY A 129 26.84 28.40 -11.34
N MET A 130 26.99 29.61 -11.86
CA MET A 130 27.77 30.68 -11.22
C MET A 130 26.85 31.58 -10.39
N ILE A 131 27.20 31.78 -9.12
CA ILE A 131 26.50 32.68 -8.18
C ILE A 131 27.15 34.04 -8.19
N TYR A 132 28.48 34.01 -8.20
CA TYR A 132 29.31 35.16 -8.01
C TYR A 132 30.57 35.00 -8.85
N GLY A 133 30.89 35.99 -9.65
CA GLY A 133 32.08 36.01 -10.51
C GLY A 133 33.04 37.17 -10.22
N GLY A 134 32.95 37.81 -9.05
CA GLY A 134 33.90 38.88 -8.68
C GLY A 134 33.48 40.31 -8.99
N HIS A 135 32.21 40.56 -9.36
CA HIS A 135 31.74 41.85 -9.87
C HIS A 135 30.80 42.61 -8.91
N ILE A 136 30.44 42.03 -7.75
CA ILE A 136 29.43 42.56 -6.83
C ILE A 136 30.06 42.74 -5.44
N ASP A 137 29.89 43.90 -4.81
CA ASP A 137 30.40 44.13 -3.45
C ASP A 137 29.60 43.34 -2.39
N LEU A 138 30.30 42.94 -1.32
CA LEU A 138 29.73 42.23 -0.16
C LEU A 138 28.90 43.18 0.73
N PRO A 139 27.89 42.68 1.47
CA PRO A 139 27.55 41.27 1.67
C PRO A 139 26.65 40.71 0.55
N LEU A 140 27.02 39.53 0.07
CA LEU A 140 26.16 38.76 -0.82
C LEU A 140 24.90 38.34 -0.05
N LYS A 141 23.74 38.49 -0.68
CA LYS A 141 22.46 38.01 -0.13
C LYS A 141 22.56 36.50 0.11
N GLU A 142 22.01 36.03 1.24
CA GLU A 142 21.95 34.60 1.54
C GLU A 142 21.20 33.87 0.42
N VAL A 143 21.87 32.90 -0.21
CA VAL A 143 21.30 32.08 -1.27
C VAL A 143 20.91 30.72 -0.70
N SER A 144 19.68 30.31 -1.02
CA SER A 144 19.17 28.97 -0.69
C SER A 144 19.21 28.07 -1.93
N PHE A 145 20.07 27.05 -1.89
CA PHE A 145 20.23 26.04 -2.93
C PHE A 145 19.14 24.97 -2.86
N LYS A 146 18.80 24.42 -4.02
CA LYS A 146 18.01 23.18 -4.10
C LYS A 146 18.85 21.99 -3.60
N TYR A 147 18.18 20.88 -3.28
CA TYR A 147 18.84 19.68 -2.76
C TYR A 147 19.88 19.08 -3.72
N ASP A 148 19.63 19.16 -5.03
CA ASP A 148 20.52 18.71 -6.11
C ASP A 148 21.72 19.65 -6.35
N GLN A 149 21.70 20.84 -5.76
CA GLN A 149 22.75 21.86 -5.87
C GLN A 149 23.68 21.83 -4.64
N ASN A 150 24.05 20.64 -4.19
CA ASN A 150 24.79 20.42 -2.95
C ASN A 150 26.33 20.35 -3.12
N ASN A 151 26.81 20.56 -4.34
CA ASN A 151 28.23 20.72 -4.64
C ASN A 151 28.52 22.21 -4.82
N ILE A 152 29.40 22.78 -4.01
CA ILE A 152 29.72 24.21 -4.03
C ILE A 152 31.23 24.39 -4.07
N SER A 153 31.71 25.25 -4.95
CA SER A 153 33.12 25.60 -5.03
C SER A 153 33.33 27.09 -4.79
N PHE A 154 34.33 27.39 -3.96
CA PHE A 154 34.75 28.73 -3.59
C PHE A 154 36.15 28.97 -4.14
N SER A 155 36.32 30.03 -4.90
CA SER A 155 37.62 30.59 -5.31
C SER A 155 37.80 31.93 -4.62
N PHE A 156 38.97 32.14 -4.03
CA PHE A 156 39.29 33.35 -3.29
C PHE A 156 40.70 33.84 -3.63
N GLY A 157 40.97 35.11 -3.33
CA GLY A 157 42.25 35.74 -3.60
C GLY A 157 42.50 36.91 -2.67
N THR A 158 43.73 37.40 -2.68
CA THR A 158 44.10 38.58 -1.89
C THR A 158 44.53 39.72 -2.80
N ASN A 159 44.57 40.92 -2.24
CA ASN A 159 45.13 42.12 -2.89
C ASN A 159 46.66 42.19 -2.85
N GLN A 160 47.35 41.15 -2.35
CA GLN A 160 48.80 41.16 -2.25
C GLN A 160 49.44 40.96 -3.64
N LEU A 161 50.12 42.01 -4.12
CA LEU A 161 50.88 42.00 -5.37
C LEU A 161 52.33 41.50 -5.18
N ASP A 162 52.81 41.46 -3.94
CA ASP A 162 54.15 40.99 -3.61
C ASP A 162 54.23 39.46 -3.74
N LEU A 163 54.77 39.00 -4.88
CA LEU A 163 55.00 37.59 -5.22
C LEU A 163 56.12 36.94 -4.38
N THR A 164 56.85 37.72 -3.59
CA THR A 164 58.05 37.22 -2.94
C THR A 164 57.78 36.43 -1.65
N SER A 165 56.54 36.50 -1.14
CA SER A 165 56.06 35.67 -0.02
C SER A 165 54.79 34.94 -0.43
N PRO A 166 54.72 33.59 -0.32
CA PRO A 166 53.51 32.86 -0.67
C PRO A 166 52.38 33.25 0.30
N VAL A 167 51.22 33.57 -0.26
CA VAL A 167 50.00 33.76 0.53
C VAL A 167 49.43 32.40 0.86
N LEU A 168 49.19 32.17 2.15
CA LEU A 168 48.55 30.95 2.63
C LEU A 168 47.12 31.24 3.07
N TYR A 169 46.25 30.26 2.89
CA TYR A 169 44.84 30.34 3.21
C TYR A 169 44.48 29.28 4.24
N SER A 170 43.58 29.65 5.14
CA SER A 170 42.93 28.73 6.07
C SER A 170 41.42 28.96 5.98
N TYR A 171 40.64 27.88 5.97
CA TYR A 171 39.19 27.93 5.86
C TYR A 171 38.51 27.07 6.94
N LYS A 172 37.26 27.39 7.24
CA LYS A 172 36.37 26.57 8.08
C LYS A 172 34.95 26.59 7.53
N VAL A 173 34.20 25.51 7.74
CA VAL A 173 32.83 25.36 7.24
C VAL A 173 31.90 25.12 8.42
N VAL A 174 31.36 26.21 8.96
CA VAL A 174 30.39 26.13 10.07
C VAL A 174 29.16 25.39 9.57
N GLY A 175 28.76 24.34 10.30
CA GLY A 175 27.71 23.41 9.90
C GLY A 175 28.22 22.05 9.41
N LEU A 176 29.51 21.92 9.09
CA LEU A 176 30.16 20.64 8.77
C LEU A 176 31.34 20.37 9.73
N ASP A 177 32.34 21.24 9.73
CA ASP A 177 33.48 21.21 10.65
C ASP A 177 33.83 22.64 11.11
N ASN A 178 33.82 22.83 12.43
CA ASN A 178 34.05 24.13 13.04
C ASN A 178 35.53 24.43 13.29
N LYS A 179 36.45 23.52 12.93
CA LYS A 179 37.90 23.73 13.02
C LYS A 179 38.43 24.43 11.77
N TRP A 180 39.46 25.27 11.97
CA TRP A 180 40.22 25.85 10.87
C TRP A 180 41.11 24.77 10.23
N SER A 181 41.21 24.79 8.91
CA SER A 181 42.14 23.95 8.16
C SER A 181 43.59 24.38 8.41
N ASP A 182 44.51 23.47 8.15
CA ASP A 182 45.93 23.82 8.01
C ASP A 182 46.12 24.89 6.91
N TRP A 183 47.17 25.68 7.07
CA TRP A 183 47.54 26.72 6.13
C TRP A 183 48.00 26.10 4.80
N SER A 184 47.37 26.49 3.70
CA SER A 184 47.64 25.95 2.37
C SER A 184 47.71 27.07 1.32
N PRO A 185 48.59 26.98 0.31
CA PRO A 185 48.64 27.95 -0.79
C PRO A 185 47.45 27.82 -1.76
N VAL A 186 46.63 26.78 -1.60
CA VAL A 186 45.49 26.51 -2.49
C VAL A 186 44.39 27.54 -2.24
N ASN A 187 44.05 28.29 -3.29
CA ASN A 187 43.08 29.39 -3.25
C ASN A 187 41.66 28.98 -3.67
N LYS A 188 41.40 27.66 -3.73
CA LYS A 188 40.12 27.07 -4.13
C LYS A 188 39.71 25.99 -3.14
N LYS A 189 38.45 25.98 -2.73
CA LYS A 189 37.85 24.90 -1.92
C LYS A 189 36.58 24.38 -2.57
N GLU A 190 36.51 23.07 -2.74
CA GLU A 190 35.33 22.35 -3.21
C GLU A 190 34.69 21.62 -2.04
N LEU A 191 33.38 21.78 -1.89
CA LEU A 191 32.52 21.11 -0.93
C LEU A 191 31.55 20.25 -1.73
N SER A 192 31.61 18.94 -1.54
CA SER A 192 30.80 17.99 -2.29
C SER A 192 29.79 17.29 -1.39
N ASN A 193 28.62 17.01 -1.94
CA ASN A 193 27.55 16.25 -1.30
C ASN A 193 27.12 16.78 0.08
N LEU A 194 26.96 18.10 0.19
CA LEU A 194 26.56 18.72 1.46
C LEU A 194 25.11 18.33 1.83
N PRO A 195 24.85 17.89 3.08
CA PRO A 195 23.49 17.57 3.51
C PRO A 195 22.60 18.81 3.61
N PRO A 196 21.26 18.66 3.65
CA PRO A 196 20.35 19.78 3.87
C PRO A 196 20.64 20.48 5.20
N GLY A 197 20.74 21.80 5.18
CA GLY A 197 21.15 22.56 6.35
C GLY A 197 21.60 23.98 6.03
N SER A 198 21.94 24.73 7.08
CA SER A 198 22.52 26.06 6.97
C SER A 198 24.02 26.00 7.24
N TYR A 199 24.80 26.61 6.37
CA TYR A 199 26.26 26.58 6.41
C TYR A 199 26.84 28.00 6.31
N ALA A 200 28.02 28.18 6.90
CA ALA A 200 28.83 29.37 6.68
C ALA A 200 30.26 28.98 6.30
N PHE A 201 30.65 29.31 5.07
CA PHE A 201 32.04 29.19 4.63
C PHE A 201 32.81 30.41 5.10
N LYS A 202 33.87 30.21 5.88
CA LYS A 202 34.75 31.29 6.35
C LYS A 202 36.18 31.02 5.91
N VAL A 203 36.86 32.05 5.43
CA VAL A 203 38.24 31.98 4.95
C VAL A 203 39.03 33.18 5.45
N LYS A 204 40.31 32.95 5.76
CA LYS A 204 41.29 33.99 6.06
C LYS A 204 42.59 33.69 5.33
N ALA A 205 43.35 34.74 5.04
CA ALA A 205 44.66 34.64 4.43
C ALA A 205 45.74 35.10 5.41
N SER A 206 46.94 34.54 5.28
CA SER A 206 48.14 35.00 5.95
C SER A 206 49.24 35.22 4.93
N SER A 207 49.89 36.37 5.01
CA SER A 207 51.14 36.63 4.31
C SER A 207 52.32 36.19 5.19
N GLY A 208 53.46 35.84 4.60
CA GLY A 208 54.68 35.41 5.30
C GLY A 208 55.23 36.38 6.36
N TYR A 209 54.69 37.59 6.44
CA TYR A 209 55.02 38.63 7.41
C TYR A 209 54.14 38.62 8.68
N ASN A 210 53.56 37.48 9.05
CA ASN A 210 52.64 37.35 10.19
C ASN A 210 51.47 38.36 10.14
N ASN A 211 51.01 38.62 8.91
CA ASN A 211 49.95 39.57 8.60
C ASN A 211 48.73 38.77 8.15
N GLU A 212 47.79 38.54 9.07
CA GLU A 212 46.53 37.85 8.80
C GLU A 212 45.47 38.85 8.30
N SER A 213 44.66 38.41 7.35
CA SER A 213 43.48 39.16 6.91
C SER A 213 42.33 39.03 7.91
N ALA A 214 41.37 39.96 7.83
CA ALA A 214 40.06 39.74 8.45
C ALA A 214 39.39 38.46 7.89
N GLU A 215 38.55 37.83 8.71
CA GLU A 215 37.75 36.67 8.29
C GLU A 215 36.72 37.11 7.25
N LEU A 216 36.70 36.44 6.10
CA LEU A 216 35.67 36.60 5.08
C LEU A 216 34.70 35.43 5.14
N GLY A 217 33.41 35.73 5.27
CA GLY A 217 32.35 34.73 5.42
C GLY A 217 31.30 34.80 4.32
N TYR A 218 30.77 33.65 3.92
CA TYR A 218 29.59 33.52 3.08
C TYR A 218 28.59 32.51 3.68
N ASN A 219 27.37 32.98 3.91
CA ASN A 219 26.28 32.17 4.47
C ASN A 219 25.40 31.63 3.34
N PHE A 220 25.07 30.35 3.41
CA PHE A 220 24.21 29.69 2.45
C PHE A 220 23.41 28.55 3.07
N LYS A 221 22.32 28.16 2.40
CA LYS A 221 21.43 27.10 2.88
C LYS A 221 21.13 26.09 1.78
N ILE A 222 21.12 24.80 2.12
CA ILE A 222 20.68 23.72 1.23
C ILE A 222 19.29 23.30 1.66
N LYS A 223 18.31 23.41 0.76
CA LYS A 223 16.91 23.03 1.01
C LYS A 223 16.75 21.52 1.12
N ASN A 224 15.77 21.10 1.91
CA ASN A 224 15.36 19.70 1.97
C ASN A 224 14.83 19.22 0.60
N PRO A 225 14.95 17.91 0.30
CA PRO A 225 14.36 17.32 -0.90
C PRO A 225 12.85 17.54 -0.96
N TRP A 226 12.31 17.74 -2.17
CA TRP A 226 10.88 18.00 -2.37
C TRP A 226 9.97 16.88 -1.85
N TYR A 227 10.41 15.62 -1.96
CA TYR A 227 9.68 14.43 -1.48
C TYR A 227 9.64 14.31 0.05
N SER A 228 10.46 15.08 0.76
CA SER A 228 10.46 15.16 2.23
C SER A 228 9.59 16.32 2.77
N SER A 229 8.94 17.06 1.88
CA SER A 229 8.02 18.14 2.28
C SER A 229 6.79 17.60 2.98
N ASN A 230 6.24 18.35 3.95
CA ASN A 230 4.98 18.02 4.63
C ASN A 230 3.83 17.80 3.63
N LEU A 231 3.84 18.54 2.51
CA LEU A 231 2.86 18.38 1.44
C LEU A 231 3.02 17.04 0.71
N ALA A 232 4.26 16.57 0.49
CA ALA A 232 4.52 15.27 -0.10
C ALA A 232 4.07 14.13 0.83
N LEU A 233 4.28 14.27 2.15
CA LEU A 233 3.79 13.33 3.15
C LEU A 233 2.26 13.20 3.13
N LEU A 234 1.55 14.33 3.00
CA LEU A 234 0.10 14.36 2.87
C LEU A 234 -0.37 13.66 1.58
N CYS A 235 0.32 13.86 0.46
CA CYS A 235 0.04 13.14 -0.78
C CYS A 235 0.24 11.62 -0.64
N TYR A 236 1.31 11.17 0.02
CA TYR A 236 1.54 9.74 0.29
C TYR A 236 0.43 9.14 1.16
N PHE A 237 0.00 9.87 2.19
CA PHE A 237 -1.12 9.46 3.01
C PHE A 237 -2.43 9.34 2.21
N LEU A 238 -2.73 10.32 1.35
CA LEU A 238 -3.91 10.28 0.48
C LEU A 238 -3.87 9.10 -0.51
N ILE A 239 -2.72 8.84 -1.13
CA ILE A 239 -2.54 7.70 -2.03
C ILE A 239 -2.76 6.38 -1.28
N LEU A 240 -2.27 6.26 -0.04
CA LEU A 240 -2.48 5.09 0.79
C LEU A 240 -3.96 4.89 1.16
N VAL A 241 -4.66 5.96 1.56
CA VAL A 241 -6.10 5.92 1.85
C VAL A 241 -6.91 5.54 0.61
N LEU A 242 -6.59 6.11 -0.55
CA LEU A 242 -7.24 5.74 -1.82
C LEU A 242 -6.96 4.30 -2.22
N GLY A 243 -5.74 3.81 -2.00
CA GLY A 243 -5.36 2.42 -2.24
C GLY A 243 -6.16 1.46 -1.36
N VAL A 244 -6.25 1.73 -0.06
CA VAL A 244 -7.07 0.93 0.88
C VAL A 244 -8.54 1.00 0.52
N PHE A 245 -9.06 2.17 0.19
CA PHE A 245 -10.45 2.35 -0.26
C PHE A 245 -10.75 1.54 -1.53
N PHE A 246 -9.83 1.54 -2.50
CA PHE A 246 -9.97 0.76 -3.72
C PHE A 246 -9.94 -0.75 -3.45
N LEU A 247 -9.06 -1.22 -2.55
CA LEU A 247 -9.01 -2.63 -2.14
C LEU A 247 -10.33 -3.07 -1.48
N ILE A 248 -10.87 -2.27 -0.56
CA ILE A 248 -12.17 -2.54 0.08
C ILE A 248 -13.27 -2.62 -0.99
N ARG A 249 -13.32 -1.67 -1.93
CA ARG A 249 -14.31 -1.67 -3.02
C ARG A 249 -14.24 -2.90 -3.92
N VAL A 250 -13.03 -3.41 -4.20
CA VAL A 250 -12.85 -4.64 -4.98
C VAL A 250 -13.33 -5.86 -4.19
N MET A 251 -13.03 -5.93 -2.89
CA MET A 251 -13.49 -7.00 -2.01
C MET A 251 -15.01 -7.01 -1.85
N ASP A 252 -15.63 -5.85 -1.65
CA ASP A 252 -17.08 -5.70 -1.52
C ASP A 252 -17.80 -6.17 -2.79
N LYS A 253 -17.32 -5.75 -3.97
CA LYS A 253 -17.89 -6.16 -5.25
C LYS A 253 -17.77 -7.67 -5.47
N LYS A 254 -16.66 -8.28 -5.04
CA LYS A 254 -16.48 -9.73 -5.10
C LYS A 254 -17.46 -10.44 -4.17
N HIS A 255 -17.58 -10.01 -2.92
CA HIS A 255 -18.53 -10.58 -1.96
C HIS A 255 -19.99 -10.42 -2.40
N GLU A 256 -20.34 -9.31 -3.02
CA GLU A 256 -21.69 -9.09 -3.56
C GLU A 256 -21.97 -10.04 -4.73
N SER A 257 -21.00 -10.26 -5.62
CA SER A 257 -21.13 -11.23 -6.72
C SER A 257 -21.27 -12.67 -6.22
N GLU A 258 -20.50 -13.06 -5.20
CA GLU A 258 -20.59 -14.39 -4.57
C GLU A 258 -21.94 -14.59 -3.89
N LYS A 259 -22.45 -13.57 -3.17
CA LYS A 259 -23.79 -13.61 -2.56
C LYS A 259 -24.89 -13.76 -3.61
N ASN A 260 -24.79 -13.04 -4.73
CA ASN A 260 -25.77 -13.14 -5.82
C ASN A 260 -25.74 -14.50 -6.50
N GLN A 261 -24.55 -15.10 -6.69
CA GLN A 261 -24.43 -16.47 -7.19
C GLN A 261 -25.06 -17.48 -6.23
N LEU A 262 -24.71 -17.42 -4.94
CA LEU A 262 -25.30 -18.30 -3.93
C LEU A 262 -26.82 -18.16 -3.84
N LYS A 263 -27.34 -16.94 -4.00
CA LYS A 263 -28.79 -16.69 -4.02
C LYS A 263 -29.43 -17.32 -5.25
N ASN A 264 -28.87 -17.11 -6.44
CA ASN A 264 -29.37 -17.72 -7.68
C ASN A 264 -29.30 -19.26 -7.64
N ASP A 265 -28.20 -19.82 -7.14
CA ASP A 265 -28.03 -21.27 -7.00
C ASP A 265 -29.04 -21.86 -6.01
N LYS A 266 -29.31 -21.14 -4.92
CA LYS A 266 -30.35 -21.50 -3.95
C LYS A 266 -31.75 -21.45 -4.58
N GLU A 267 -32.08 -20.38 -5.29
CA GLU A 267 -33.37 -20.23 -5.99
C GLU A 267 -33.56 -21.33 -7.05
N GLN A 268 -32.51 -21.68 -7.81
CA GLN A 268 -32.56 -22.80 -8.76
C GLN A 268 -32.72 -24.15 -8.07
N SER A 269 -32.02 -24.36 -6.96
CA SER A 269 -32.16 -25.59 -6.17
C SER A 269 -33.56 -25.72 -5.58
N GLU A 270 -34.14 -24.62 -5.06
CA GLU A 270 -35.50 -24.60 -4.50
C GLU A 270 -36.54 -24.87 -5.59
N ALA A 271 -36.43 -24.21 -6.76
CA ALA A 271 -37.30 -24.46 -7.90
C ALA A 271 -37.23 -25.92 -8.39
N LYS A 272 -36.04 -26.51 -8.42
CA LYS A 272 -35.85 -27.91 -8.79
C LYS A 272 -36.42 -28.88 -7.76
N VAL A 273 -36.32 -28.55 -6.48
CA VAL A 273 -36.95 -29.33 -5.41
C VAL A 273 -38.48 -29.26 -5.53
N GLU A 274 -39.03 -28.08 -5.80
CA GLU A 274 -40.47 -27.90 -6.03
C GLU A 274 -40.97 -28.69 -7.25
N GLU A 275 -40.23 -28.65 -8.36
CA GLU A 275 -40.52 -29.45 -9.56
C GLU A 275 -40.52 -30.95 -9.25
N LEU A 276 -39.50 -31.44 -8.54
CA LEU A 276 -39.40 -32.85 -8.15
C LEU A 276 -40.53 -33.27 -7.18
N LEU A 277 -40.92 -32.39 -6.25
CA LEU A 277 -42.03 -32.64 -5.34
C LEU A 277 -43.36 -32.73 -6.11
N ASN A 278 -43.60 -31.82 -7.06
CA ASN A 278 -44.81 -31.85 -7.88
C ASN A 278 -44.88 -33.11 -8.74
N LEU A 279 -43.76 -33.50 -9.37
CA LEU A 279 -43.68 -34.77 -10.12
C LEU A 279 -43.93 -35.98 -9.21
N LYS A 280 -43.36 -35.98 -7.99
CA LYS A 280 -43.60 -37.04 -7.02
C LYS A 280 -45.08 -37.13 -6.63
N PHE A 281 -45.74 -36.01 -6.35
CA PHE A 281 -47.17 -36.01 -6.02
C PHE A 281 -48.04 -36.47 -7.18
N GLN A 282 -47.74 -36.05 -8.41
CA GLN A 282 -48.47 -36.51 -9.59
C GLN A 282 -48.32 -38.02 -9.78
N THR A 283 -47.10 -38.54 -9.68
CA THR A 283 -46.86 -39.99 -9.80
C THR A 283 -47.54 -40.80 -8.71
N GLU A 284 -47.63 -40.27 -7.49
CA GLU A 284 -48.34 -40.91 -6.38
C GLU A 284 -49.86 -40.91 -6.59
N ILE A 285 -50.44 -39.81 -7.07
CA ILE A 285 -51.85 -39.72 -7.47
C ILE A 285 -52.15 -40.71 -8.60
N ASP A 286 -51.33 -40.75 -9.63
CA ASP A 286 -51.50 -41.67 -10.77
C ASP A 286 -51.40 -43.13 -10.34
N PHE A 287 -50.49 -43.45 -9.42
CA PHE A 287 -50.38 -44.79 -8.84
C PHE A 287 -51.65 -45.18 -8.10
N LYS A 288 -52.18 -44.29 -7.25
CA LYS A 288 -53.41 -44.52 -6.48
C LYS A 288 -54.65 -44.66 -7.36
N ASN A 289 -54.75 -43.84 -8.42
CA ASN A 289 -55.80 -43.97 -9.43
C ASN A 289 -55.75 -45.32 -10.15
N LYS A 290 -54.55 -45.82 -10.49
CA LYS A 290 -54.38 -47.15 -11.09
C LYS A 290 -54.79 -48.27 -10.14
N GLU A 291 -54.42 -48.20 -8.86
CA GLU A 291 -54.87 -49.18 -7.86
C GLU A 291 -56.40 -49.23 -7.77
N LEU A 292 -57.06 -48.06 -7.71
CA LEU A 292 -58.51 -47.96 -7.64
C LEU A 292 -59.20 -48.53 -8.88
N ALA A 293 -58.69 -48.21 -10.07
CA ALA A 293 -59.23 -48.70 -11.33
C ALA A 293 -59.11 -50.24 -11.46
N LEU A 294 -57.96 -50.80 -11.09
CA LEU A 294 -57.74 -52.26 -11.09
C LEU A 294 -58.69 -52.97 -10.12
N SER A 295 -58.80 -52.46 -8.89
CA SER A 295 -59.74 -52.99 -7.88
C SER A 295 -61.18 -53.00 -8.41
N THR A 296 -61.61 -51.88 -8.99
CA THR A 296 -62.96 -51.75 -9.57
C THR A 296 -63.19 -52.73 -10.71
N MET A 297 -62.22 -52.88 -11.61
CA MET A 297 -62.31 -53.82 -12.73
C MET A 297 -62.42 -55.28 -12.24
N HIS A 298 -61.67 -55.65 -11.19
CA HIS A 298 -61.80 -56.97 -10.57
C HIS A 298 -63.20 -57.22 -10.01
N ILE A 299 -63.81 -56.23 -9.34
CA ILE A 299 -65.18 -56.34 -8.83
C ILE A 299 -66.19 -56.47 -9.98
N VAL A 300 -66.05 -55.66 -11.04
CA VAL A 300 -66.91 -55.74 -12.24
C VAL A 300 -66.84 -57.13 -12.87
N GLN A 301 -65.63 -57.64 -13.15
CA GLN A 301 -65.46 -58.96 -13.77
C GLN A 301 -66.02 -60.09 -12.90
N LYS A 302 -65.80 -60.03 -11.58
CA LYS A 302 -66.37 -60.98 -10.63
C LYS A 302 -67.90 -60.96 -10.66
N ASN A 303 -68.51 -59.78 -10.71
CA ASN A 303 -69.98 -59.67 -10.75
C ASN A 303 -70.57 -60.07 -12.11
N GLU A 304 -69.90 -59.77 -13.23
CA GLU A 304 -70.32 -60.24 -14.56
C GLU A 304 -70.25 -61.76 -14.69
N THR A 305 -69.19 -62.38 -14.17
CA THR A 305 -69.06 -63.85 -14.18
C THR A 305 -70.13 -64.51 -13.32
N LEU A 306 -70.43 -63.95 -12.14
CA LEU A 306 -71.54 -64.40 -11.30
C LEU A 306 -72.90 -64.23 -12.00
N ALA A 307 -73.13 -63.11 -12.69
CA ALA A 307 -74.36 -62.88 -13.44
C ALA A 307 -74.54 -63.92 -14.57
N LYS A 308 -73.49 -64.19 -15.34
CA LYS A 308 -73.49 -65.24 -16.38
C LYS A 308 -73.75 -66.63 -15.79
N LEU A 309 -73.11 -66.97 -14.67
CA LEU A 309 -73.35 -68.24 -13.97
C LEU A 309 -74.81 -68.37 -13.51
N ARG A 310 -75.40 -67.28 -13.00
CA ARG A 310 -76.83 -67.27 -12.63
C ARG A 310 -77.74 -67.47 -13.85
N GLU A 311 -77.44 -66.84 -14.98
CA GLU A 311 -78.23 -66.99 -16.22
C GLU A 311 -78.20 -68.44 -16.72
N GLU A 312 -77.03 -69.07 -16.75
CA GLU A 312 -76.87 -70.48 -17.10
C GLU A 312 -77.62 -71.41 -16.14
N LEU A 313 -77.56 -71.14 -14.83
CA LEU A 313 -78.29 -71.91 -13.82
C LEU A 313 -79.82 -71.72 -13.93
N ASP A 314 -80.31 -70.51 -14.22
CA ASP A 314 -81.74 -70.24 -14.42
C ASP A 314 -82.27 -70.95 -15.68
N ASN A 315 -81.46 -70.98 -16.75
CA ASN A 315 -81.76 -71.78 -17.94
C ASN A 315 -81.78 -73.29 -17.64
N ALA A 316 -80.84 -73.78 -16.82
CA ALA A 316 -80.84 -75.18 -16.38
C ALA A 316 -82.09 -75.54 -15.55
N VAL A 317 -82.57 -74.63 -14.68
CA VAL A 317 -83.85 -74.82 -13.94
C VAL A 317 -85.02 -74.97 -14.91
N LYS A 318 -85.10 -74.13 -15.95
CA LYS A 318 -86.19 -74.18 -16.95
C LYS A 318 -86.20 -75.51 -17.71
N GLN A 319 -85.03 -76.03 -18.08
CA GLN A 319 -84.88 -77.24 -18.90
C GLN A 319 -84.97 -78.56 -18.09
N THR A 320 -84.69 -78.54 -16.79
CA THR A 320 -84.70 -79.74 -15.94
C THR A 320 -86.13 -80.19 -15.60
N LYS A 321 -86.49 -81.46 -15.84
CA LYS A 321 -87.83 -81.99 -15.51
C LYS A 321 -87.92 -82.55 -14.08
N ASP A 322 -86.79 -82.98 -13.51
CA ASP A 322 -86.70 -83.49 -12.16
C ASP A 322 -86.91 -82.37 -11.11
N MET A 323 -87.85 -82.61 -10.19
CA MET A 323 -88.25 -81.66 -9.16
C MET A 323 -87.17 -81.50 -8.08
N GLU A 324 -86.42 -82.56 -7.79
CA GLU A 324 -85.35 -82.52 -6.78
C GLU A 324 -84.13 -81.76 -7.30
N ALA A 325 -83.70 -82.06 -8.54
CA ALA A 325 -82.66 -81.30 -9.23
C ALA A 325 -83.02 -79.80 -9.37
N ARG A 326 -84.27 -79.46 -9.73
CA ARG A 326 -84.74 -78.06 -9.76
C ARG A 326 -84.63 -77.37 -8.40
N SER A 327 -85.01 -78.05 -7.33
CA SER A 327 -84.93 -77.52 -5.96
C SER A 327 -83.47 -77.25 -5.54
N ASN A 328 -82.57 -78.19 -5.85
CA ASN A 328 -81.15 -78.06 -5.53
C ASN A 328 -80.47 -76.94 -6.34
N ILE A 329 -80.78 -76.80 -7.64
CA ILE A 329 -80.26 -75.67 -8.45
C ILE A 329 -80.80 -74.33 -7.92
N LYS A 330 -82.08 -74.26 -7.52
CA LYS A 330 -82.64 -73.06 -6.87
C LYS A 330 -81.93 -72.70 -5.56
N LYS A 331 -81.51 -73.68 -4.75
CA LYS A 331 -80.69 -73.43 -3.55
C LYS A 331 -79.33 -72.83 -3.91
N VAL A 332 -78.67 -73.34 -4.95
CA VAL A 332 -77.38 -72.79 -5.43
C VAL A 332 -77.56 -71.36 -5.97
N ILE A 333 -78.62 -71.08 -6.73
CA ILE A 333 -78.96 -69.71 -7.14
C ILE A 333 -79.21 -68.82 -5.92
N GLY A 334 -79.88 -69.32 -4.88
CA GLY A 334 -80.09 -68.62 -3.62
C GLY A 334 -78.78 -68.24 -2.92
N ILE A 335 -77.83 -69.17 -2.82
CA ILE A 335 -76.48 -68.93 -2.26
C ILE A 335 -75.70 -67.93 -3.12
N LEU A 336 -75.81 -68.04 -4.46
CA LEU A 336 -75.19 -67.08 -5.37
C LEU A 336 -75.83 -65.69 -5.27
N SER A 337 -77.07 -65.59 -4.78
CA SER A 337 -77.83 -64.35 -4.63
C SER A 337 -77.68 -63.73 -3.24
N ASP A 338 -76.71 -64.18 -2.46
CA ASP A 338 -76.42 -63.62 -1.15
C ASP A 338 -75.93 -62.17 -1.27
N ASP A 339 -76.82 -61.23 -0.93
CA ASP A 339 -76.59 -59.79 -0.95
C ASP A 339 -75.47 -59.37 0.03
N GLN A 340 -75.11 -60.19 1.03
CA GLN A 340 -74.01 -59.86 1.96
C GLN A 340 -72.66 -59.70 1.24
N ARG A 341 -72.39 -60.50 0.19
CA ARG A 341 -71.11 -60.44 -0.54
C ARG A 341 -70.95 -59.15 -1.35
N LEU A 342 -72.05 -58.55 -1.79
CA LEU A 342 -72.07 -57.27 -2.50
C LEU A 342 -71.86 -56.09 -1.54
N GLU A 343 -72.23 -56.25 -0.28
CA GLU A 343 -71.95 -55.25 0.76
C GLU A 343 -70.45 -55.27 1.11
N ASP A 344 -69.85 -56.45 1.26
CA ASP A 344 -68.40 -56.60 1.49
C ASP A 344 -67.54 -56.01 0.35
N ASP A 345 -67.90 -56.31 -0.91
CA ASP A 345 -67.20 -55.75 -2.09
C ASP A 345 -67.34 -54.22 -2.15
N TRP A 346 -68.48 -53.67 -1.69
CA TRP A 346 -68.69 -52.23 -1.59
C TRP A 346 -67.89 -51.58 -0.47
N GLU A 347 -67.79 -52.19 0.72
CA GLU A 347 -66.99 -51.66 1.82
C GLU A 347 -65.51 -51.58 1.43
N SER A 348 -64.98 -52.64 0.82
CA SER A 348 -63.61 -52.67 0.30
C SER A 348 -63.39 -51.59 -0.78
N PHE A 349 -64.36 -51.40 -1.68
CA PHE A 349 -64.31 -50.35 -2.69
C PHE A 349 -64.34 -48.94 -2.08
N ALA A 350 -65.25 -48.69 -1.13
CA ALA A 350 -65.47 -47.37 -0.53
C ALA A 350 -64.21 -46.86 0.19
N VAL A 351 -63.46 -47.75 0.86
CA VAL A 351 -62.19 -47.41 1.51
C VAL A 351 -61.15 -46.90 0.51
N HIS A 352 -60.98 -47.57 -0.63
CA HIS A 352 -60.03 -47.15 -1.66
C HIS A 352 -60.51 -45.91 -2.42
N PHE A 353 -61.83 -45.79 -2.62
CA PHE A 353 -62.44 -44.67 -3.30
C PHE A 353 -62.29 -43.37 -2.51
N ASP A 354 -62.58 -43.37 -1.20
CA ASP A 354 -62.45 -42.16 -0.37
C ASP A 354 -60.99 -41.72 -0.18
N GLN A 355 -60.02 -42.66 -0.22
CA GLN A 355 -58.59 -42.34 -0.22
C GLN A 355 -58.15 -41.55 -1.45
N VAL A 356 -58.76 -41.80 -2.61
CA VAL A 356 -58.44 -41.12 -3.87
C VAL A 356 -59.28 -39.86 -4.05
N HIS A 357 -60.55 -39.91 -3.63
CA HIS A 357 -61.52 -38.87 -3.87
C HIS A 357 -61.91 -38.14 -2.59
N THR A 358 -60.95 -37.51 -1.90
CA THR A 358 -61.12 -36.50 -0.82
C THR A 358 -62.50 -36.46 -0.14
N ASP A 359 -62.87 -37.52 0.59
CA ASP A 359 -64.15 -37.61 1.33
C ASP A 359 -65.42 -37.37 0.48
N PHE A 360 -65.39 -37.71 -0.81
CA PHE A 360 -66.49 -37.45 -1.75
C PHE A 360 -67.83 -37.98 -1.23
N LEU A 361 -67.85 -39.21 -0.71
CA LEU A 361 -69.07 -39.82 -0.17
C LEU A 361 -69.63 -39.06 1.03
N ARG A 362 -68.74 -38.57 1.91
CA ARG A 362 -69.12 -37.76 3.08
C ARG A 362 -69.69 -36.41 2.65
N ARG A 363 -69.01 -35.67 1.76
CA ARG A 363 -69.50 -34.38 1.23
C ARG A 363 -70.85 -34.53 0.53
N LEU A 364 -71.02 -35.61 -0.21
CA LEU A 364 -72.25 -35.91 -0.93
C LEU A 364 -73.42 -36.22 0.03
N LYS A 365 -73.15 -36.98 1.11
CA LYS A 365 -74.13 -37.26 2.17
C LYS A 365 -74.53 -36.01 2.95
N GLU A 366 -73.57 -35.14 3.26
CA GLU A 366 -73.80 -33.86 3.94
C GLU A 366 -74.69 -32.93 3.10
N ARG A 367 -74.42 -32.82 1.79
CA ARG A 367 -75.17 -31.95 0.87
C ARG A 367 -76.51 -32.51 0.44
N TYR A 368 -76.64 -33.84 0.31
CA TYR A 368 -77.88 -34.52 -0.07
C TYR A 368 -78.25 -35.63 0.92
N PRO A 369 -78.74 -35.29 2.13
CA PRO A 369 -79.04 -36.25 3.20
C PRO A 369 -80.08 -37.32 2.81
N GLN A 370 -80.96 -37.01 1.85
CA GLN A 370 -82.00 -37.87 1.30
C GLN A 370 -81.49 -39.03 0.42
N LEU A 371 -80.19 -39.06 0.10
CA LEU A 371 -79.60 -40.14 -0.69
C LEU A 371 -79.51 -41.42 0.15
N SER A 372 -80.10 -42.48 -0.38
CA SER A 372 -80.00 -43.83 0.20
C SER A 372 -78.59 -44.39 0.01
N PRO A 373 -78.18 -45.42 0.79
CA PRO A 373 -76.90 -46.09 0.58
C PRO A 373 -76.69 -46.52 -0.88
N LYS A 374 -77.70 -47.07 -1.55
CA LYS A 374 -77.64 -47.46 -2.97
C LYS A 374 -77.44 -46.27 -3.92
N ASP A 375 -77.98 -45.10 -3.58
CA ASP A 375 -77.76 -43.88 -4.37
C ASP A 375 -76.31 -43.40 -4.25
N LEU A 376 -75.70 -43.51 -3.06
CA LEU A 376 -74.29 -43.18 -2.83
C LEU A 376 -73.36 -44.13 -3.60
N LYS A 377 -73.69 -45.44 -3.63
CA LYS A 377 -72.96 -46.43 -4.46
C LYS A 377 -72.97 -46.02 -5.92
N LEU A 378 -74.16 -45.68 -6.43
CA LEU A 378 -74.33 -45.20 -7.79
C LEU A 378 -73.49 -43.93 -8.04
N CYS A 379 -73.49 -42.95 -7.15
CA CYS A 379 -72.69 -41.74 -7.31
C CYS A 379 -71.18 -42.00 -7.37
N ALA A 380 -70.65 -42.92 -6.55
CA ALA A 380 -69.24 -43.28 -6.60
C ALA A 380 -68.85 -43.91 -7.94
N TYR A 381 -69.68 -44.82 -8.46
CA TYR A 381 -69.43 -45.42 -9.78
C TYR A 381 -69.54 -44.40 -10.92
N LEU A 382 -70.44 -43.43 -10.81
CA LEU A 382 -70.55 -42.33 -11.75
C LEU A 382 -69.35 -41.38 -11.68
N ARG A 383 -68.80 -41.15 -10.47
CA ARG A 383 -67.58 -40.35 -10.24
C ARG A 383 -66.35 -40.97 -10.90
N MET A 384 -66.32 -42.30 -10.97
CA MET A 384 -65.32 -43.08 -11.70
C MET A 384 -65.56 -43.14 -13.20
N ASN A 385 -66.57 -42.42 -13.70
CA ASN A 385 -66.97 -42.39 -15.10
C ASN A 385 -67.32 -43.79 -15.68
N LEU A 386 -67.85 -44.69 -14.86
CA LEU A 386 -68.31 -46.00 -15.33
C LEU A 386 -69.56 -45.87 -16.20
N THR A 387 -69.69 -46.74 -17.20
CA THR A 387 -70.86 -46.75 -18.07
C THR A 387 -72.04 -47.43 -17.38
N THR A 388 -73.27 -47.15 -17.82
CA THR A 388 -74.48 -47.83 -17.32
C THR A 388 -74.38 -49.36 -17.41
N LYS A 389 -73.63 -49.87 -18.41
CA LYS A 389 -73.40 -51.31 -18.58
C LYS A 389 -72.48 -51.87 -17.50
N ASP A 390 -71.42 -51.14 -17.13
CA ASP A 390 -70.47 -51.57 -16.08
C ASP A 390 -71.07 -51.45 -14.67
N ILE A 391 -71.96 -50.46 -14.48
CA ILE A 391 -72.63 -50.23 -13.19
C ILE A 391 -73.69 -51.31 -12.89
N ALA A 392 -74.33 -51.88 -13.91
CA ALA A 392 -75.40 -52.85 -13.74
C ALA A 392 -74.97 -54.12 -12.95
N PRO A 393 -73.84 -54.77 -13.30
CA PRO A 393 -73.27 -55.85 -12.49
C PRO A 393 -72.92 -55.43 -11.06
N LEU A 394 -72.38 -54.22 -10.88
CA LEU A 394 -71.96 -53.72 -9.55
C LEU A 394 -73.13 -53.48 -8.60
N LEU A 395 -74.26 -53.02 -9.13
CA LEU A 395 -75.48 -52.80 -8.33
C LEU A 395 -76.40 -54.02 -8.31
N ASN A 396 -76.03 -55.12 -8.97
CA ASN A 396 -76.82 -56.34 -9.12
C ASN A 396 -78.25 -56.06 -9.63
N ILE A 397 -78.39 -55.16 -10.61
CA ILE A 397 -79.65 -54.80 -11.25
C ILE A 397 -79.48 -54.76 -12.77
N SER A 398 -80.60 -54.79 -13.50
CA SER A 398 -80.54 -54.67 -14.96
C SER A 398 -80.04 -53.28 -15.39
N VAL A 399 -79.49 -53.18 -16.60
CA VAL A 399 -79.11 -51.89 -17.24
C VAL A 399 -80.26 -50.88 -17.15
N ARG A 400 -81.49 -51.32 -17.44
CA ARG A 400 -82.70 -50.51 -17.28
C ARG A 400 -82.95 -50.07 -15.82
N GLY A 401 -82.64 -50.94 -14.86
CA GLY A 401 -82.67 -50.61 -13.43
C GLY A 401 -81.67 -49.51 -13.05
N VAL A 402 -80.48 -49.51 -13.65
CA VAL A 402 -79.49 -48.43 -13.48
C VAL A 402 -80.00 -47.12 -14.10
N GLU A 403 -80.59 -47.15 -15.30
CA GLU A 403 -81.17 -45.95 -15.95
C GLU A 403 -82.25 -45.30 -15.09
N ILE A 404 -83.16 -46.12 -14.53
CA ILE A 404 -84.21 -45.64 -13.61
C ILE A 404 -83.57 -45.07 -12.33
N SER A 405 -82.51 -45.69 -11.82
CA SER A 405 -81.81 -45.20 -10.63
C SER A 405 -81.08 -43.88 -10.89
N ARG A 406 -80.46 -43.70 -12.07
CA ARG A 406 -79.87 -42.43 -12.52
C ARG A 406 -80.91 -41.32 -12.65
N TYR A 407 -82.08 -41.63 -13.21
CA TYR A 407 -83.19 -40.68 -13.29
C TYR A 407 -83.70 -40.25 -11.91
N ARG A 408 -83.87 -41.20 -10.98
CA ARG A 408 -84.26 -40.91 -9.60
C ARG A 408 -83.19 -40.08 -8.88
N LEU A 409 -81.93 -40.41 -9.08
CA LEU A 409 -80.80 -39.69 -8.51
C LEU A 409 -80.78 -38.24 -8.97
N ARG A 410 -80.98 -37.98 -10.28
CA ARG A 410 -81.14 -36.62 -10.83
C ARG A 410 -82.24 -35.82 -10.14
N LYS A 411 -83.42 -36.43 -9.94
CA LYS A 411 -84.54 -35.78 -9.23
C LYS A 411 -84.22 -35.51 -7.76
N LYS A 412 -83.53 -36.43 -7.09
CA LYS A 412 -83.16 -36.25 -5.66
C LYS A 412 -82.11 -35.15 -5.47
N MET A 413 -81.25 -34.93 -6.46
CA MET A 413 -80.18 -33.95 -6.41
C MET A 413 -80.52 -32.62 -7.10
N ASP A 414 -81.75 -32.49 -7.61
CA ASP A 414 -82.27 -31.31 -8.30
C ASP A 414 -81.40 -30.84 -9.48
N ILE A 415 -80.95 -31.79 -10.31
CA ILE A 415 -80.10 -31.51 -11.47
C ILE A 415 -80.99 -31.18 -12.69
N GLU A 416 -80.97 -29.92 -13.14
CA GLU A 416 -81.74 -29.42 -14.29
C GLU A 416 -81.29 -30.02 -15.65
N GLY A 417 -82.22 -30.04 -16.62
CA GLY A 417 -82.13 -30.84 -17.84
C GLY A 417 -81.18 -30.30 -18.91
N GLU A 418 -80.03 -30.98 -19.06
CA GLU A 418 -79.08 -31.12 -20.19
C GLU A 418 -77.70 -31.57 -19.64
N MET A 419 -77.46 -31.38 -18.33
CA MET A 419 -76.20 -31.75 -17.69
C MET A 419 -76.02 -33.28 -17.59
N ASN A 420 -74.89 -33.77 -18.11
CA ASN A 420 -74.50 -35.17 -17.96
C ASN A 420 -74.24 -35.47 -16.48
N LEU A 421 -74.90 -36.50 -15.97
CA LEU A 421 -74.80 -36.90 -14.57
C LEU A 421 -73.37 -37.35 -14.19
N ASN A 422 -72.62 -37.95 -15.13
CA ASN A 422 -71.24 -38.31 -14.91
C ASN A 422 -70.36 -37.05 -14.78
N ASP A 423 -70.55 -36.07 -15.66
CA ASP A 423 -69.78 -34.80 -15.64
C ASP A 423 -70.05 -34.00 -14.37
N PHE A 424 -71.32 -33.96 -13.94
CA PHE A 424 -71.69 -33.37 -12.65
C PHE A 424 -70.95 -34.03 -11.48
N MET A 425 -70.91 -35.37 -11.46
CA MET A 425 -70.19 -36.10 -10.41
C MET A 425 -68.69 -35.82 -10.48
N MET A 426 -68.09 -35.79 -11.68
CA MET A 426 -66.66 -35.50 -11.85
C MET A 426 -66.25 -34.09 -11.40
N GLN A 427 -67.17 -33.13 -11.43
CA GLN A 427 -66.94 -31.75 -10.98
C GLN A 427 -67.28 -31.51 -9.50
N PHE A 428 -68.00 -32.44 -8.86
CA PHE A 428 -68.31 -32.45 -7.42
C PHE A 428 -67.14 -32.99 -6.58
#